data_AF-A0A1B2Z6A8-F1
#
_entry.id   AF-A0A1B2Z6A8-F1
#
_cell.length_a   1.000
_cell.length_b   1.000
_cell.length_c   1.000
_cell.angle_alpha   90.00
_cell.angle_beta   90.00
_cell.angle_gamma   90.00
#
_symmetry.space_group_name_H-M   'P 1'
#
loop_
_entity.id
_entity.type
_entity.pdbx_description
1 polymer ?
#
loop_
_entity_poly.entity_id
_entity_poly.type
_entity_poly.pdbx_seq_one_letter_code
_entity_poly.pdbx_strand_id
1 'polypeptide(L)'
;MGITYLIYLLGGNNAADSTWNTLLWVVVFFGTVSQASRSFDFESGDYFFYFQTLIGPGPTIIAKLVFNAAYMSVLSFLTWGLFSVFYGNTVFSPMLFAAGLLLGCIGFSVVLTLTNGIAQRTNGNATLSTVLAIPLLFPVLKLTSALNVQAMVGVPLIDVLDLVGALAALDIAIGLLAYLLFPYLWQD
;
A
#
# COMPACT_ATOMS: atom_id res chain seq x y z
N MET A 1 12.52 -4.44 -8.93
CA MET A 1 13.65 -4.59 -9.86
C MET A 1 13.92 -6.07 -10.21
N GLY A 2 14.38 -6.91 -9.27
CA GLY A 2 14.63 -8.33 -9.58
C GLY A 2 13.36 -9.10 -9.94
N ILE A 3 12.29 -8.93 -9.16
CA ILE A 3 11.00 -9.60 -9.38
C ILE A 3 10.36 -9.18 -10.71
N THR A 4 10.40 -7.87 -11.03
CA THR A 4 9.85 -7.32 -12.28
C THR A 4 10.59 -7.85 -13.51
N TYR A 5 11.91 -7.99 -13.43
CA TYR A 5 12.73 -8.55 -14.52
C TYR A 5 12.50 -10.06 -14.71
N LEU A 6 12.36 -10.82 -13.62
CA LEU A 6 12.06 -12.27 -13.70
C LEU A 6 10.70 -12.54 -14.33
N ILE A 7 9.69 -11.73 -13.99
CA ILE A 7 8.35 -11.82 -14.58
C ILE A 7 8.40 -11.57 -16.09
N TYR A 8 9.18 -10.57 -16.55
CA TYR A 8 9.42 -10.30 -17.97
C TYR A 8 10.04 -11.49 -18.70
N LEU A 9 11.08 -12.07 -18.12
CA LEU A 9 11.83 -13.17 -18.73
C LEU A 9 11.00 -14.46 -18.84
N LEU A 10 10.06 -14.68 -17.91
CA LEU A 10 9.20 -15.87 -17.88
C LEU A 10 7.87 -15.69 -18.63
N GLY A 11 7.31 -14.48 -18.68
CA GLY A 11 5.97 -14.20 -19.21
C GLY A 11 5.93 -13.81 -20.70
N GLY A 12 7.06 -13.43 -21.30
CA GLY A 12 7.10 -12.96 -22.69
C GLY A 12 6.50 -11.56 -22.88
N ASN A 13 6.44 -11.08 -24.12
CA ASN A 13 6.17 -9.65 -24.43
C ASN A 13 4.68 -9.27 -24.55
N ASN A 14 3.75 -10.23 -24.51
CA ASN A 14 2.31 -10.00 -24.76
C ASN A 14 1.47 -10.46 -23.56
N ALA A 15 1.36 -9.62 -22.53
CA ALA A 15 0.44 -9.85 -21.42
C ALA A 15 -0.91 -9.20 -21.71
N ALA A 16 -2.01 -9.94 -21.52
CA ALA A 16 -3.34 -9.34 -21.49
C ALA A 16 -3.44 -8.28 -20.36
N ASP A 17 -4.28 -7.26 -20.51
CA ASP A 17 -4.37 -6.13 -19.56
C ASP A 17 -4.57 -6.58 -18.10
N SER A 18 -5.41 -7.60 -17.91
CA SER A 18 -5.64 -8.20 -16.59
C SER A 18 -4.36 -8.84 -16.01
N THR A 19 -3.57 -9.53 -16.83
CA THR A 19 -2.31 -10.14 -16.43
C THR A 19 -1.27 -9.08 -16.09
N TRP A 20 -1.14 -8.04 -16.91
CA TRP A 20 -0.21 -6.93 -16.68
C TRP A 20 -0.51 -6.22 -15.35
N ASN A 21 -1.78 -5.92 -15.08
CA ASN A 21 -2.20 -5.29 -13.83
C ASN A 21 -1.99 -6.21 -12.62
N THR A 22 -2.28 -7.51 -12.77
CA THR A 22 -2.04 -8.50 -11.71
C THR A 22 -0.56 -8.56 -11.34
N LEU A 23 0.33 -8.61 -12.33
CA LEU A 23 1.78 -8.68 -12.12
C LEU A 23 2.32 -7.41 -11.44
N LEU A 24 1.83 -6.22 -11.83
CA LEU A 24 2.17 -4.97 -11.16
C LEU A 24 1.81 -5.02 -9.67
N TRP A 25 0.57 -5.43 -9.37
CA TRP A 25 0.09 -5.50 -7.99
C TRP A 25 0.76 -6.58 -7.15
N VAL A 26 1.20 -7.69 -7.75
CA VAL A 26 2.04 -8.69 -7.07
C VAL A 26 3.36 -8.06 -6.62
N VAL A 27 4.01 -7.29 -7.49
CA VAL A 27 5.29 -6.62 -7.17
C VAL A 27 5.09 -5.60 -6.05
N VAL A 28 4.02 -4.80 -6.14
CA VAL A 28 3.68 -3.81 -5.09
C VAL A 28 3.39 -4.51 -3.76
N PHE A 29 2.57 -5.57 -3.76
CA PHE A 29 2.22 -6.34 -2.56
C PHE A 29 3.46 -6.90 -1.85
N PHE A 30 4.35 -7.58 -2.57
CA PHE A 30 5.58 -8.11 -1.97
C PHE A 30 6.54 -7.01 -1.51
N GLY A 31 6.60 -5.90 -2.26
CA GLY A 31 7.34 -4.71 -1.86
C GLY A 31 6.85 -4.15 -0.52
N THR A 32 5.54 -4.04 -0.36
CA THR A 32 4.88 -3.60 0.87
C THR A 32 5.14 -4.53 2.05
N VAL A 33 5.01 -5.85 1.87
CA VAL A 33 5.31 -6.82 2.93
C VAL A 33 6.78 -6.74 3.36
N SER A 34 7.70 -6.59 2.42
CA SER A 34 9.13 -6.44 2.73
C SER A 34 9.46 -5.16 3.51
N GLN A 35 8.72 -4.07 3.26
CA GLN A 35 8.83 -2.82 3.99
C GLN A 35 8.29 -2.98 5.41
N ALA A 36 7.16 -3.66 5.58
CA ALA A 36 6.54 -3.90 6.87
C ALA A 36 7.49 -4.59 7.85
N SER A 37 8.21 -5.62 7.39
CA SER A 37 9.21 -6.32 8.21
C SER A 37 10.34 -5.40 8.69
N ARG A 38 10.86 -4.51 7.83
CA ARG A 38 11.92 -3.56 8.21
C ARG A 38 11.45 -2.46 9.16
N SER A 39 10.19 -2.04 9.05
CA SER A 39 9.65 -0.99 9.94
C SER A 39 9.69 -1.40 11.41
N PHE A 40 9.65 -2.70 11.73
CA PHE A 40 9.77 -3.19 13.10
C PHE A 40 11.19 -3.10 13.64
N ASP A 41 12.19 -3.41 12.82
CA ASP A 41 13.59 -3.37 13.24
C ASP A 41 13.99 -1.94 13.67
N PHE A 42 13.49 -0.92 12.97
CA PHE A 42 13.76 0.49 13.28
C PHE A 42 13.00 1.02 14.52
N GLU A 43 11.89 0.40 14.93
CA GLU A 43 11.09 0.82 16.09
C GLU A 43 11.56 0.19 17.42
N SER A 44 12.55 -0.70 17.37
CA SER A 44 13.10 -1.40 18.54
C SER A 44 14.29 -0.70 19.22
N GLY A 45 14.73 0.46 18.72
CA GLY A 45 15.92 1.17 19.23
C GLY A 45 15.64 2.24 20.29
N ASP A 46 16.58 2.41 21.23
CA ASP A 46 16.54 3.39 22.33
C ASP A 46 16.26 4.85 21.89
N TYR A 47 16.60 5.21 20.65
CA TYR A 47 16.34 6.54 20.08
C TYR A 47 14.86 6.83 19.84
N PHE A 48 14.03 5.81 19.67
CA PHE A 48 12.59 5.99 19.45
C PHE A 48 11.92 6.52 20.72
N PHE A 49 12.25 5.98 21.90
CA PHE A 49 11.75 6.44 23.20
C PHE A 49 12.03 7.92 23.49
N TYR A 50 13.16 8.44 23.00
CA TYR A 50 13.50 9.86 23.16
C TYR A 50 12.65 10.78 22.28
N PHE A 51 12.31 10.35 21.06
CA PHE A 51 11.38 11.10 20.20
C PHE A 51 9.92 10.99 20.70
N GLN A 52 9.55 9.85 21.28
CA GLN A 52 8.21 9.63 21.83
C GLN A 52 7.89 10.52 23.03
N THR A 53 8.89 10.96 23.79
CA THR A 53 8.70 11.82 24.97
C THR A 53 8.56 13.30 24.61
N LEU A 54 9.02 13.74 23.44
CA LEU A 54 8.87 15.12 22.96
C LEU A 54 7.67 15.34 22.03
N ILE A 55 7.19 14.32 21.33
CA ILE A 55 6.15 14.44 20.30
C ILE A 55 4.93 13.60 20.69
N GLY A 56 3.75 14.22 20.72
CA GLY A 56 2.49 13.54 21.04
C GLY A 56 2.11 12.42 20.04
N PRO A 57 1.15 11.54 20.40
CA PRO A 57 0.79 10.37 19.59
C PRO A 57 0.21 10.72 18.21
N GLY A 58 -0.64 11.76 18.13
CA GLY A 58 -1.31 12.13 16.88
C GLY A 58 -0.37 12.51 15.72
N PRO A 59 0.58 13.44 15.91
CA PRO A 59 1.55 13.80 14.87
C PRO A 59 2.42 12.63 14.40
N THR A 60 2.78 11.71 15.31
CA THR A 60 3.63 10.57 15.00
C THR A 60 2.96 9.57 14.06
N ILE A 61 1.68 9.24 14.28
CA ILE A 61 0.94 8.35 13.37
C ILE A 61 0.76 8.98 11.99
N ILE A 62 0.49 10.28 11.92
CA ILE A 62 0.34 10.99 10.64
C ILE A 62 1.67 10.99 9.87
N ALA A 63 2.79 11.26 10.55
CA ALA A 63 4.11 11.18 9.92
C ALA A 63 4.41 9.78 9.37
N LYS A 64 4.06 8.72 10.10
CA LYS A 64 4.24 7.33 9.69
C LYS A 64 3.37 6.96 8.48
N LEU A 65 2.11 7.39 8.48
CA LEU A 65 1.19 7.23 7.34
C LEU A 65 1.74 7.91 6.08
N VAL A 66 2.20 9.15 6.21
CA VAL A 66 2.75 9.91 5.07
C VAL A 66 4.04 9.27 4.56
N PHE A 67 4.94 8.84 5.45
CA PHE A 67 6.17 8.17 5.06
C PHE A 67 5.90 6.86 4.31
N ASN A 68 5.02 6.02 4.84
CA ASN A 68 4.64 4.75 4.22
C ASN A 68 3.93 4.97 2.87
N ALA A 69 3.00 5.93 2.80
CA ALA A 69 2.30 6.27 1.57
C ALA A 69 3.27 6.80 0.50
N ALA A 70 4.22 7.66 0.88
CA ALA A 70 5.24 8.18 -0.03
C ALA A 70 6.16 7.08 -0.55
N TYR A 71 6.66 6.21 0.35
CA TYR A 71 7.51 5.08 -0.02
C TYR A 71 6.81 4.15 -1.01
N MET A 72 5.55 3.77 -0.72
CA MET A 72 4.77 2.91 -1.60
C MET A 72 4.41 3.59 -2.91
N SER A 73 4.12 4.88 -2.90
CA SER A 73 3.87 5.64 -4.12
C SER A 73 5.10 5.60 -5.02
N VAL A 74 6.29 5.95 -4.50
CA VAL A 74 7.54 5.89 -5.27
C VAL A 74 7.79 4.51 -5.83
N LEU A 75 7.63 3.46 -5.02
CA LEU A 75 7.80 2.08 -5.47
C LEU A 75 6.80 1.69 -6.58
N SER A 76 5.54 2.06 -6.43
CA SER A 76 4.46 1.71 -7.36
C SER A 76 4.59 2.48 -8.69
N PHE A 77 4.94 3.77 -8.64
CA PHE A 77 5.22 4.56 -9.84
C PHE A 77 6.46 4.08 -10.58
N LEU A 78 7.53 3.72 -9.86
CA LEU A 78 8.71 3.09 -10.47
C LEU A 78 8.36 1.75 -11.13
N THR A 79 7.54 0.94 -10.46
CA THR A 79 7.07 -0.35 -11.00
C THR A 79 6.24 -0.14 -12.26
N TRP A 80 5.31 0.81 -12.25
CA TRP A 80 4.52 1.18 -13.42
C TRP A 80 5.40 1.67 -14.58
N GLY A 81 6.37 2.54 -14.31
CA GLY A 81 7.30 3.04 -15.32
C GLY A 81 8.10 1.91 -15.97
N LEU A 82 8.64 0.99 -15.17
CA LEU A 82 9.39 -0.16 -15.69
C LEU A 82 8.50 -1.13 -16.48
N PHE A 83 7.29 -1.38 -16.00
CA PHE A 83 6.32 -2.21 -16.73
C PHE A 83 5.97 -1.59 -18.09
N SER A 84 5.82 -0.27 -18.13
CA SER A 84 5.57 0.46 -19.38
C SER A 84 6.74 0.36 -20.36
N VAL A 85 7.98 0.32 -19.85
CA VAL A 85 9.19 0.16 -20.68
C VAL A 85 9.35 -1.28 -21.18
N PHE A 86 9.12 -2.28 -20.32
CA PHE A 86 9.34 -3.69 -20.68
C PHE A 86 8.20 -4.32 -21.49
N TYR A 87 6.95 -4.02 -21.15
CA TYR A 87 5.75 -4.61 -21.78
C TYR A 87 5.01 -3.66 -22.72
N GLY A 88 5.43 -2.40 -22.82
CA GLY A 88 4.64 -1.33 -23.40
C GLY A 88 3.59 -0.79 -22.42
N ASN A 89 3.04 0.39 -22.74
CA ASN A 89 1.98 1.00 -21.94
C ASN A 89 0.61 0.67 -22.55
N THR A 90 -0.13 -0.24 -21.93
CA THR A 90 -1.51 -0.57 -22.33
C THR A 90 -2.57 0.28 -21.60
N VAL A 91 -2.14 1.24 -20.77
CA VAL A 91 -3.06 2.10 -20.00
C VAL A 91 -3.71 3.15 -20.90
N PHE A 92 -5.03 3.03 -21.12
CA PHE A 92 -5.80 4.03 -21.87
C PHE A 92 -5.96 5.36 -21.15
N SER A 93 -6.25 5.34 -19.83
CA SER A 93 -6.42 6.55 -19.00
C SER A 93 -5.32 6.63 -17.92
N PRO A 94 -4.16 7.24 -18.23
CA PRO A 94 -3.04 7.32 -17.29
C PRO A 94 -3.37 8.07 -16.00
N MET A 95 -4.24 9.09 -16.08
CA MET A 95 -4.63 9.87 -14.91
C MET A 95 -5.49 9.06 -13.93
N LEU A 96 -6.48 8.31 -14.44
CA LEU A 96 -7.32 7.46 -13.59
C LEU A 96 -6.49 6.30 -13.01
N PHE A 97 -5.57 5.74 -13.79
CA PHE A 97 -4.65 4.71 -13.34
C PHE A 97 -3.72 5.23 -12.23
N ALA A 98 -3.14 6.42 -12.40
CA ALA A 98 -2.29 7.05 -11.38
C ALA A 98 -3.08 7.37 -10.10
N ALA A 99 -4.33 7.83 -10.22
CA ALA A 99 -5.21 8.08 -9.08
C ALA A 99 -5.54 6.79 -8.32
N GLY A 100 -5.87 5.71 -9.03
CA GLY A 100 -6.10 4.40 -8.41
C GLY A 100 -4.85 3.87 -7.73
N LEU A 101 -3.70 3.94 -8.40
CA LEU A 101 -2.42 3.53 -7.86
C LEU A 101 -2.06 4.30 -6.57
N LEU A 102 -2.30 5.62 -6.52
CA LEU A 102 -2.14 6.45 -5.32
C LEU A 102 -3.09 6.05 -4.19
N LEU A 103 -4.38 5.87 -4.48
CA LEU A 103 -5.36 5.43 -3.48
C LEU A 103 -4.97 4.08 -2.88
N GLY A 104 -4.59 3.10 -3.72
CA GLY A 104 -4.08 1.83 -3.23
C GLY A 104 -2.86 2.00 -2.30
N CYS A 105 -1.89 2.83 -2.67
CA CYS A 105 -0.72 3.11 -1.82
C CYS A 105 -1.11 3.70 -0.46
N ILE A 106 -2.12 4.58 -0.42
CA ILE A 106 -2.66 5.12 0.83
C ILE A 106 -3.32 4.00 1.64
N GLY A 107 -4.17 3.17 1.03
CA GLY A 107 -4.78 2.03 1.69
C GLY A 107 -3.79 1.05 2.29
N PHE A 108 -2.74 0.68 1.53
CA PHE A 108 -1.65 -0.16 2.04
C PHE A 108 -0.91 0.50 3.22
N SER A 109 -0.59 1.79 3.12
CA SER A 109 0.06 2.56 4.19
C SER A 109 -0.77 2.56 5.48
N VAL A 110 -2.07 2.78 5.34
CA VAL A 110 -3.03 2.80 6.45
C VAL A 110 -3.11 1.44 7.13
N VAL A 111 -3.23 0.35 6.36
CA VAL A 111 -3.25 -1.01 6.91
C VAL A 111 -1.94 -1.33 7.62
N LEU A 112 -0.77 -1.04 7.02
CA LEU A 112 0.51 -1.28 7.68
C LEU A 112 0.63 -0.49 9.00
N THR A 113 0.18 0.75 9.00
CA THR A 113 0.30 1.61 10.18
C THR A 113 -0.59 1.11 11.33
N LEU A 114 -1.83 0.72 11.02
CA LEU A 114 -2.73 0.07 11.98
C LEU A 114 -2.09 -1.20 12.56
N THR A 115 -1.55 -2.03 11.68
CA THR A 115 -1.09 -3.35 12.09
C THR A 115 0.21 -3.30 12.87
N ASN A 116 1.11 -2.38 12.52
CA ASN A 116 2.31 -2.09 13.32
C ASN A 116 1.93 -1.54 14.70
N GLY A 117 0.90 -0.70 14.78
CA GLY A 117 0.35 -0.24 16.05
C GLY A 117 -0.10 -1.41 16.94
N ILE A 118 -0.87 -2.36 16.41
CA ILE A 118 -1.36 -3.53 17.17
C ILE A 118 -0.20 -4.44 17.64
N ALA A 119 0.83 -4.65 16.81
CA ALA A 119 1.97 -5.49 17.21
C ALA A 119 2.75 -4.92 18.41
N GLN A 120 2.83 -3.59 18.56
CA GLN A 120 3.48 -2.99 19.72
C GLN A 120 2.81 -3.40 21.04
N ARG A 121 1.47 -3.58 21.06
CA ARG A 121 0.77 -4.09 22.24
C ARG A 121 0.91 -5.60 22.48
N THR A 122 1.40 -6.36 21.52
CA THR A 122 1.55 -7.83 21.66
C THR A 122 3.01 -8.24 21.89
N ASN A 123 3.73 -7.51 22.75
CA ASN A 123 5.16 -7.70 23.03
C ASN A 123 6.07 -7.64 21.78
N GLY A 124 5.73 -6.80 20.79
CA GLY A 124 6.54 -6.66 19.58
C GLY A 124 6.57 -7.91 18.70
N ASN A 125 5.61 -8.84 18.84
CA ASN A 125 5.59 -10.02 18.02
C ASN A 125 5.19 -9.68 16.56
N ALA A 126 6.19 -9.44 15.72
CA ALA A 126 6.04 -9.09 14.30
C ALA A 126 5.21 -10.12 13.50
N THR A 127 5.13 -11.38 13.95
CA THR A 127 4.26 -12.37 13.31
C THR A 127 2.78 -12.04 13.49
N LEU A 128 2.37 -11.48 14.64
CA LEU A 128 0.97 -11.15 14.89
C LEU A 128 0.49 -9.97 14.02
N SER A 129 1.37 -8.98 13.79
CA SER A 129 1.06 -7.91 12.83
C SER A 129 0.94 -8.47 11.42
N THR A 130 1.86 -9.31 10.99
CA THR A 130 1.83 -9.85 9.61
C THR A 130 0.56 -10.67 9.34
N VAL A 131 0.09 -11.46 10.32
CA VAL A 131 -1.13 -12.26 10.19
C VAL A 131 -2.40 -11.39 10.11
N LEU A 132 -2.46 -10.27 10.84
CA LEU A 132 -3.61 -9.34 10.79
C LEU A 132 -3.60 -8.44 9.56
N ALA A 133 -2.42 -8.07 9.04
CA ALA A 133 -2.30 -7.18 7.90
C ALA A 133 -2.83 -7.85 6.63
N ILE A 134 -2.49 -9.12 6.40
CA ILE A 134 -2.83 -9.84 5.17
C ILE A 134 -4.34 -9.81 4.84
N PRO A 135 -5.27 -10.16 5.76
CA PRO A 135 -6.71 -10.07 5.51
C PRO A 135 -7.20 -8.67 5.13
N LEU A 136 -6.60 -7.63 5.72
CA LEU A 136 -6.96 -6.23 5.45
C LEU A 136 -6.37 -5.71 4.13
N LEU A 137 -5.23 -6.27 3.70
CA LEU A 137 -4.61 -5.91 2.43
C LEU A 137 -5.37 -6.44 1.21
N PHE A 138 -5.98 -7.62 1.32
CA PHE A 138 -6.74 -8.21 0.20
C PHE A 138 -7.90 -7.35 -0.34
N PRO A 139 -8.79 -6.76 0.48
CA PRO A 139 -9.86 -5.92 -0.03
C PRO A 139 -9.33 -4.64 -0.69
N VAL A 140 -8.29 -4.01 -0.13
CA VAL A 140 -7.59 -2.85 -0.74
C VAL A 140 -7.03 -3.25 -2.11
N LEU A 141 -6.31 -4.37 -2.17
CA LEU A 141 -5.73 -4.92 -3.40
C LEU A 141 -6.81 -5.21 -4.46
N LYS A 142 -7.91 -5.83 -4.05
CA LYS A 142 -9.02 -6.20 -4.95
C LYS A 142 -9.66 -4.96 -5.58
N LEU A 143 -10.00 -3.96 -4.76
CA LEU A 143 -10.62 -2.72 -5.24
C LEU A 143 -9.66 -1.95 -6.13
N THR A 144 -8.41 -1.77 -5.71
CA THR A 144 -7.44 -1.00 -6.51
C THR A 144 -7.07 -1.69 -7.81
N SER A 145 -6.95 -3.03 -7.80
CA SER A 145 -6.74 -3.83 -9.00
C SER A 145 -7.91 -3.68 -9.99
N ALA A 146 -9.15 -3.72 -9.51
CA ALA A 146 -10.33 -3.51 -10.34
C ALA A 146 -10.39 -2.09 -10.93
N LEU A 147 -10.05 -1.06 -10.14
CA LEU A 147 -9.95 0.33 -10.59
C LEU A 147 -8.96 0.48 -11.75
N ASN A 148 -7.76 -0.09 -11.58
CA ASN A 148 -6.67 0.01 -12.54
C ASN A 148 -6.98 -0.73 -13.84
N VAL A 149 -7.64 -1.91 -13.78
CA VAL A 149 -8.11 -2.60 -14.99
C VAL A 149 -9.12 -1.74 -15.76
N GLN A 150 -10.07 -1.10 -15.08
CA GLN A 150 -11.02 -0.21 -15.74
C GLN A 150 -10.34 1.01 -16.39
N ALA A 151 -9.30 1.55 -15.74
CA ALA A 151 -8.47 2.61 -16.31
C ALA A 151 -7.65 2.16 -17.54
N MET A 152 -7.26 0.88 -17.60
CA MET A 152 -6.58 0.30 -18.77
C MET A 152 -7.51 0.10 -19.95
N VAL A 153 -8.74 -0.37 -19.71
CA VAL A 153 -9.77 -0.58 -20.75
C VAL A 153 -10.38 0.76 -21.25
N GLY A 154 -10.19 1.84 -20.49
CA GLY A 154 -10.63 3.19 -20.90
C GLY A 154 -12.06 3.51 -20.50
N VAL A 155 -12.54 2.93 -19.40
CA VAL A 155 -13.88 3.20 -18.87
C VAL A 155 -13.99 4.68 -18.44
N PRO A 156 -15.09 5.38 -18.78
CA PRO A 156 -15.32 6.76 -18.33
C PRO A 156 -15.31 6.89 -16.81
N LEU A 157 -14.77 8.01 -16.29
CA LEU A 157 -14.67 8.26 -14.85
C LEU A 157 -16.01 8.15 -14.10
N ILE A 158 -17.12 8.54 -14.75
CA ILE A 158 -18.47 8.47 -14.16
C ILE A 158 -18.84 7.03 -13.76
N ASP A 159 -18.45 6.04 -14.56
CA ASP A 159 -18.81 4.64 -14.34
C ASP A 159 -17.88 3.98 -13.30
N VAL A 160 -16.75 4.61 -12.98
CA VAL A 160 -15.76 4.11 -12.01
C VAL A 160 -15.82 4.87 -10.67
N LEU A 161 -16.64 5.92 -10.57
CA LEU A 161 -16.78 6.74 -9.36
C LEU A 161 -17.19 5.93 -8.14
N ASP A 162 -18.10 4.97 -8.30
CA ASP A 162 -18.54 4.09 -7.20
C ASP A 162 -17.36 3.29 -6.63
N LEU A 163 -16.47 2.85 -7.52
CA LEU A 163 -15.32 2.04 -7.17
C LEU A 163 -14.22 2.89 -6.50
N VAL A 164 -13.99 4.11 -7.01
CA VAL A 164 -13.12 5.11 -6.36
C VAL A 164 -13.65 5.48 -4.98
N GLY A 165 -14.96 5.73 -4.86
CA GLY A 165 -15.63 6.06 -3.61
C GLY A 165 -15.55 4.92 -2.60
N ALA A 166 -15.75 3.68 -3.03
CA ALA A 166 -15.61 2.50 -2.19
C ALA A 166 -14.17 2.33 -1.66
N LEU A 167 -13.17 2.52 -2.52
CA LEU A 167 -11.75 2.45 -2.12
C LEU A 167 -11.40 3.57 -1.12
N ALA A 168 -11.77 4.82 -1.43
CA ALA A 168 -11.53 5.94 -0.55
C ALA A 168 -12.25 5.80 0.81
N ALA A 169 -13.50 5.30 0.81
CA ALA A 169 -14.24 5.04 2.04
C ALA A 169 -13.57 3.96 2.90
N LEU A 170 -13.05 2.91 2.27
CA LEU A 170 -12.31 1.85 2.95
C LEU A 170 -11.01 2.39 3.56
N ASP A 171 -10.25 3.19 2.82
CA ASP A 171 -9.01 3.80 3.32
C ASP A 171 -9.27 4.74 4.50
N ILE A 172 -10.33 5.56 4.41
CA ILE A 172 -10.76 6.44 5.51
C ILE A 172 -11.19 5.62 6.72
N ALA A 173 -11.98 4.55 6.53
CA ALA A 173 -12.46 3.72 7.63
C ALA A 173 -11.30 3.08 8.40
N ILE A 174 -10.33 2.47 7.70
CA ILE A 174 -9.16 1.85 8.33
C ILE A 174 -8.26 2.95 8.94
N GLY A 175 -8.13 4.11 8.29
CA GLY A 175 -7.33 5.24 8.76
C GLY A 175 -7.84 5.85 10.06
N LEU A 176 -9.16 6.02 10.16
CA LEU A 176 -9.82 6.44 11.40
C LEU A 176 -9.63 5.42 12.51
N LEU A 177 -9.74 4.14 12.21
CA LEU A 177 -9.52 3.06 13.17
C LEU A 177 -8.07 3.07 13.69
N ALA A 178 -7.10 3.28 12.80
CA ALA A 178 -5.69 3.42 13.15
C ALA A 178 -5.46 4.65 14.05
N TYR A 179 -6.02 5.80 13.67
CA TYR A 179 -5.91 7.04 14.43
C TYR A 179 -6.54 6.95 15.83
N LEU A 180 -7.69 6.27 15.96
CA LEU A 180 -8.37 6.09 17.25
C LEU A 180 -7.65 5.10 18.17
N LEU A 181 -7.10 4.02 17.61
CA LEU A 181 -6.34 3.04 18.37
C LEU A 181 -4.98 3.58 18.82
N PHE A 182 -4.36 4.48 18.04
CA PHE A 182 -2.98 4.90 18.29
C PHE A 182 -2.73 5.54 19.67
N PRO A 183 -3.57 6.46 20.19
CA PRO A 183 -3.42 6.97 21.55
C PRO A 183 -3.49 5.87 22.61
N TYR A 184 -4.35 4.87 22.42
CA TYR A 184 -4.45 3.74 23.32
C TYR A 184 -3.21 2.85 23.23
N LEU A 185 -2.60 2.71 22.05
CA LEU A 185 -1.35 1.96 21.86
C LEU A 185 -0.12 2.69 22.42
N TRP A 186 -0.17 4.01 22.55
CA TRP A 186 0.97 4.86 22.93
C TRP A 186 1.11 5.12 24.44
N GLN A 187 0.05 4.92 25.23
CA GLN A 187 0.05 5.27 26.65
C GLN A 187 0.69 4.22 27.58
N ASP A 188 1.07 3.05 27.05
CA ASP A 188 1.67 1.94 27.78
C ASP A 188 3.05 1.57 27.17
#